data_AF-A0A1G0QT06-F1
#
_entry.id   AF-A0A1G0QT06-F1
#
_cell.length_a   1.000
_cell.length_b   1.000
_cell.length_c   1.000
_cell.angle_alpha   90.00
_cell.angle_beta   90.00
_cell.angle_gamma   90.00
#
_symmetry.space_group_name_H-M   'P 1'
#
loop_
_entity.id
_entity.type
_entity.pdbx_description
1 polymer ?
#
loop_
_entity_poly.entity_id
_entity_poly.type
_entity_poly.pdbx_seq_one_letter_code
_entity_poly.pdbx_strand_id
1 'polypeptide(L)'
;MPDDLKKYIRSVKDFPKKGIMFRDITTLLKEPVALKKTITRLFDFTKDKNITKVVGIESRGFMFGVSLAEKLDVGFIPCRKKGKLPAETESITYSLEYGEDTLQIHKDAISKGDKVL
;
A
#
# COMPACT_ATOMS: atom_id res chain seq x y z
N MET A 1 -4.46 0.32 26.38
CA MET A 1 -3.43 -0.60 25.85
C MET A 1 -2.28 0.24 25.28
N PRO A 2 -1.03 0.07 25.73
CA PRO A 2 0.12 0.90 25.32
C PRO A 2 0.41 0.92 23.81
N ASP A 3 -0.19 -0.01 23.05
CA ASP A 3 0.17 -0.30 21.66
C ASP A 3 -0.88 0.06 20.60
N ASP A 4 -1.90 0.81 20.97
CA ASP A 4 -3.00 1.11 20.05
C ASP A 4 -2.58 2.13 18.97
N LEU A 5 -2.25 1.63 17.76
CA LEU A 5 -2.00 2.47 16.59
C LEU A 5 -3.24 3.24 16.15
N LYS A 6 -4.46 2.77 16.49
CA LYS A 6 -5.71 3.42 16.06
C LYS A 6 -5.84 4.84 16.60
N LYS A 7 -5.27 5.14 17.77
CA LYS A 7 -5.29 6.49 18.35
C LYS A 7 -4.59 7.54 17.49
N TYR A 8 -3.68 7.11 16.61
CA TYR A 8 -2.98 7.98 15.67
C TYR A 8 -3.73 8.17 14.36
N ILE A 9 -4.89 7.53 14.17
CA ILE A 9 -5.68 7.64 12.95
C ILE A 9 -6.85 8.59 13.20
N ARG A 10 -6.82 9.75 12.55
CA ARG A 10 -7.94 10.70 12.58
C ARG A 10 -9.14 10.14 11.83
N SER A 11 -10.31 10.37 12.39
CA SER A 11 -11.59 10.06 11.73
C SER A 11 -12.20 11.36 11.20
N VAL A 12 -12.54 11.39 9.91
CA VAL A 12 -13.16 12.53 9.24
C VAL A 12 -14.55 12.11 8.81
N LYS A 13 -15.57 12.71 9.43
CA LYS A 13 -16.97 12.41 9.15
C LYS A 13 -17.38 13.04 7.81
N ASP A 14 -18.24 12.35 7.07
CA ASP A 14 -18.90 12.81 5.84
C ASP A 14 -17.93 13.13 4.69
N PHE A 15 -16.80 12.40 4.62
CA PHE A 15 -15.82 12.51 3.54
C PHE A 15 -15.57 11.15 2.86
N PRO A 16 -15.44 11.08 1.52
CA PRO A 16 -15.65 12.17 0.55
C PRO A 16 -17.13 12.48 0.28
N LYS A 17 -18.05 11.73 0.88
CA LYS A 17 -19.51 11.91 0.75
C LYS A 17 -20.16 11.72 2.13
N LYS A 18 -21.36 12.29 2.29
CA LYS A 18 -22.18 12.15 3.50
C LYS A 18 -22.41 10.67 3.84
N GLY A 19 -22.30 10.32 5.12
CA GLY A 19 -22.46 8.96 5.63
C GLY A 19 -21.16 8.16 5.77
N ILE A 20 -20.04 8.63 5.22
CA ILE A 20 -18.75 7.93 5.29
C ILE A 20 -17.92 8.44 6.47
N MET A 21 -17.37 7.52 7.28
CA MET A 21 -16.35 7.83 8.29
C MET A 21 -14.96 7.53 7.72
N PHE A 22 -14.33 8.53 7.13
CA PHE A 22 -13.02 8.37 6.51
C PHE A 22 -11.91 8.21 7.55
N ARG A 23 -11.02 7.24 7.34
CA ARG A 23 -9.85 6.99 8.20
C ARG A 23 -8.63 7.65 7.59
N ASP A 24 -8.28 8.81 8.12
CA ASP A 24 -7.16 9.60 7.67
C ASP A 24 -5.86 9.18 8.35
N ILE A 25 -5.10 8.35 7.63
CA ILE A 25 -3.81 7.81 8.06
C ILE A 25 -2.68 8.85 8.08
N THR A 26 -2.85 10.06 7.51
CA THR A 26 -1.76 11.06 7.45
C THR A 26 -1.30 11.49 8.84
N THR A 27 -2.21 11.48 9.81
CA THR A 27 -1.92 11.73 11.22
C THR A 27 -1.05 10.63 11.87
N LEU A 28 -1.15 9.39 11.42
CA LEU A 28 -0.27 8.30 11.83
C LEU A 28 1.10 8.42 11.16
N LEU A 29 1.12 8.81 9.88
CA LEU A 29 2.35 8.93 9.09
C LEU A 29 3.28 10.04 9.62
N LYS A 30 2.72 11.17 10.09
CA LYS A 30 3.52 12.27 10.65
C LYS A 30 4.11 11.99 12.04
N GLU A 31 3.61 10.97 12.74
CA GLU A 31 4.03 10.62 14.10
C GLU A 31 5.15 9.57 14.06
N PRO A 32 6.42 9.93 14.36
CA PRO A 32 7.57 9.06 14.09
C PRO A 32 7.49 7.70 14.78
N VAL A 33 7.02 7.67 16.03
CA VAL A 33 6.86 6.44 16.81
C VAL A 33 5.77 5.55 16.21
N ALA A 34 4.66 6.14 15.76
CA ALA A 34 3.55 5.40 15.16
C ALA A 34 3.93 4.83 13.79
N LEU A 35 4.60 5.61 12.94
CA LEU A 35 5.10 5.16 11.65
C LEU A 35 6.09 4.01 11.81
N LYS A 36 7.15 4.18 12.63
CA LYS A 36 8.16 3.14 12.85
C LYS A 36 7.54 1.85 13.37
N LYS A 37 6.59 1.96 14.30
CA LYS A 37 5.88 0.79 14.85
C LYS A 37 5.00 0.12 13.81
N THR A 38 4.32 0.87 12.95
CA THR A 38 3.50 0.33 11.86
C THR A 38 4.35 -0.51 10.91
N ILE A 39 5.46 0.04 10.42
CA ILE A 39 6.38 -0.70 9.53
C ILE A 39 6.98 -1.91 10.23
N THR A 40 7.34 -1.80 11.51
CA THR A 40 7.89 -2.93 12.29
C THR A 40 6.88 -4.07 12.41
N ARG A 41 5.61 -3.77 12.70
CA ARG A 41 4.57 -4.81 12.78
C ARG A 41 4.28 -5.46 11.42
N LEU A 42 4.34 -4.69 10.34
CA LEU A 42 4.22 -5.26 8.99
C LEU A 42 5.39 -6.19 8.70
N PHE A 43 6.62 -5.76 8.98
CA PHE A 43 7.81 -6.59 8.81
C PHE A 43 7.77 -7.87 9.64
N ASP A 44 7.42 -7.80 10.93
CA ASP A 44 7.33 -8.98 11.78
C ASP A 44 6.29 -9.99 11.27
N PHE A 45 5.23 -9.50 10.61
CA PHE A 45 4.22 -10.35 9.97
C PHE A 45 4.72 -11.00 8.67
N THR A 46 5.78 -10.49 8.05
CA THR A 46 6.19 -10.88 6.69
C THR A 46 7.61 -11.44 6.58
N LYS A 47 8.48 -11.21 7.57
CA LYS A 47 9.92 -11.54 7.51
C LYS A 47 10.22 -13.01 7.23
N ASP A 48 9.43 -13.94 7.78
CA ASP A 48 9.66 -15.38 7.63
C ASP A 48 8.91 -15.99 6.43
N LYS A 49 8.36 -15.15 5.55
CA LYS A 49 7.56 -15.60 4.41
C LYS A 49 8.37 -15.74 3.12
N ASN A 50 9.68 -15.51 3.11
CA ASN A 50 10.52 -15.56 1.90
C ASN A 50 9.96 -14.68 0.77
N ILE A 51 9.49 -13.48 1.12
CA ILE A 51 9.03 -12.49 0.15
C ILE A 51 10.22 -12.06 -0.71
N THR A 52 10.03 -11.90 -2.01
CA THR A 52 11.08 -11.43 -2.95
C THR A 52 10.73 -10.08 -3.58
N LYS A 53 9.45 -9.67 -3.52
CA LYS A 53 8.95 -8.37 -4.00
C LYS A 53 7.78 -7.89 -3.16
N VAL A 54 7.62 -6.57 -3.03
CA VAL A 54 6.42 -5.94 -2.47
C VAL A 54 5.73 -5.12 -3.54
N VAL A 55 4.46 -5.37 -3.80
CA VAL A 55 3.65 -4.56 -4.71
C VAL A 55 2.84 -3.54 -3.91
N GLY A 56 3.00 -2.26 -4.21
CA GLY A 56 2.15 -1.20 -3.67
C GLY A 56 1.12 -0.75 -4.68
N ILE A 57 -0.15 -0.61 -4.26
CA ILE A 57 -1.19 0.03 -5.08
C ILE A 57 -1.18 1.54 -4.81
N GLU A 58 -1.26 2.34 -5.88
CA GLU A 58 -1.16 3.77 -5.74
C GLU A 58 -2.36 4.42 -5.01
N SER A 59 -2.18 5.60 -4.43
CA SER A 59 -0.89 6.23 -4.08
C SER A 59 -0.50 5.94 -2.63
N ARG A 60 -1.50 5.77 -1.75
CA ARG A 60 -1.30 5.60 -0.31
C ARG A 60 -0.63 4.27 0.06
N GLY A 61 -0.79 3.23 -0.77
CA GLY A 61 -0.08 1.97 -0.56
C GLY A 61 1.43 2.11 -0.65
N PHE A 62 1.93 3.07 -1.43
CA PHE A 62 3.38 3.30 -1.61
C PHE A 62 4.06 3.72 -0.30
N MET A 63 3.36 4.49 0.54
CA MET A 63 3.89 5.03 1.79
C MET A 63 4.38 3.92 2.73
N PHE A 64 3.66 2.80 2.77
CA PHE A 64 4.03 1.64 3.57
C PHE A 64 4.82 0.61 2.76
N GLY A 65 4.43 0.39 1.49
CA GLY A 65 5.03 -0.64 0.64
C GLY A 65 6.50 -0.41 0.37
N VAL A 66 6.92 0.83 0.06
CA VAL A 66 8.34 1.15 -0.17
C VAL A 66 9.16 0.93 1.10
N SER A 67 8.68 1.44 2.24
CA SER A 67 9.35 1.28 3.54
C SER A 67 9.44 -0.17 3.99
N LEU A 68 8.43 -0.99 3.67
CA LEU A 68 8.42 -2.42 3.99
C LEU A 68 9.35 -3.21 3.06
N ALA A 69 9.37 -2.89 1.77
CA ALA A 69 10.27 -3.51 0.80
C ALA A 69 11.74 -3.27 1.19
N GLU A 70 12.08 -2.03 1.54
CA GLU A 70 13.41 -1.67 2.05
C GLU A 70 13.77 -2.48 3.30
N LYS A 71 12.86 -2.55 4.28
CA LYS A 71 13.10 -3.29 5.52
C LYS A 71 13.21 -4.81 5.33
N LEU A 72 12.58 -5.36 4.29
CA LEU A 72 12.67 -6.77 3.90
C LEU A 72 13.88 -7.07 2.99
N ASP A 73 14.63 -6.04 2.57
CA ASP A 73 15.70 -6.14 1.58
C ASP A 73 15.25 -6.74 0.23
N VAL A 74 14.11 -6.23 -0.28
CA VAL A 74 13.50 -6.70 -1.54
C VAL A 74 13.06 -5.55 -2.44
N GLY A 75 12.81 -5.88 -3.71
CA GLY A 75 12.32 -4.90 -4.69
C GLY A 75 10.88 -4.44 -4.42
N PHE A 76 10.64 -3.13 -4.58
CA PHE A 76 9.29 -2.57 -4.60
C PHE A 76 8.78 -2.42 -6.03
N ILE A 77 7.52 -2.78 -6.27
CA ILE A 77 6.88 -2.68 -7.58
C ILE A 77 5.64 -1.79 -7.47
N PRO A 78 5.56 -0.69 -8.25
CA PRO A 78 4.37 0.16 -8.27
C PRO A 78 3.27 -0.45 -9.15
N CYS A 79 2.08 -0.56 -8.59
CA CYS A 79 0.83 -0.78 -9.32
C CYS A 79 0.05 0.54 -9.36
N ARG A 80 -0.29 1.02 -10.57
CA ARG A 80 -0.82 2.38 -10.78
C ARG A 80 -2.09 2.38 -11.63
N LYS A 81 -2.86 3.46 -11.59
CA LYS A 81 -3.95 3.67 -12.54
C LYS A 81 -3.43 3.74 -13.96
N LYS A 82 -4.34 3.48 -14.92
CA LYS A 82 -4.06 3.51 -16.35
C LYS A 82 -3.31 4.76 -16.80
N GLY A 83 -2.24 4.56 -17.58
CA GLY A 83 -1.45 5.63 -18.21
C GLY A 83 -0.41 6.30 -17.31
N LYS A 84 -0.13 5.76 -16.12
CA LYS A 84 0.88 6.31 -15.19
C LYS A 84 2.23 5.60 -15.21
N LEU A 85 2.31 4.46 -15.89
CA LEU A 85 3.51 3.65 -16.03
C LEU A 85 4.07 3.83 -17.46
N PRO A 86 5.37 4.14 -17.64
CA PRO A 86 5.92 4.54 -18.94
C PRO A 86 6.29 3.37 -19.86
N ALA A 87 6.51 2.16 -19.33
CA ALA A 87 6.88 0.99 -20.11
C ALA A 87 5.67 0.09 -20.44
N GLU A 88 5.90 -1.05 -21.07
CA GLU A 88 4.83 -2.02 -21.35
C GLU A 88 4.15 -2.48 -20.07
N THR A 89 2.82 -2.55 -20.10
CA THR A 89 2.00 -2.87 -18.92
C THR A 89 1.06 -4.04 -19.17
N GLU A 90 0.81 -4.82 -18.12
CA GLU A 90 -0.40 -5.61 -17.97
C GLU A 90 -1.46 -4.77 -17.23
N SER A 91 -2.75 -5.00 -17.53
CA SER A 91 -3.86 -4.22 -16.98
C SER A 91 -4.98 -5.09 -16.45
N ILE A 92 -5.61 -4.68 -15.35
CA ILE A 92 -6.84 -5.28 -14.83
C ILE A 92 -7.87 -4.20 -14.54
N THR A 93 -9.08 -4.37 -15.07
CA THR A 93 -10.22 -3.49 -14.83
C THR A 93 -11.15 -4.12 -13.80
N TYR A 94 -11.64 -3.32 -12.87
CA TYR A 94 -12.56 -3.74 -11.82
C TYR A 94 -13.68 -2.74 -11.63
N SER A 95 -14.85 -3.24 -11.28
CA SER A 95 -16.04 -2.41 -11.05
C SER A 95 -15.98 -1.75 -9.68
N LEU A 96 -16.43 -0.50 -9.62
CA LEU A 96 -16.71 0.27 -8.42
C LEU A 96 -18.23 0.36 -8.23
N GLU A 97 -18.67 0.87 -7.07
CA GLU A 97 -20.09 1.18 -6.82
C GLU A 97 -20.67 2.11 -7.90
N TYR A 98 -19.84 3.01 -8.44
CA TYR A 98 -20.19 3.90 -9.54
C TYR A 98 -19.04 3.98 -10.55
N GLY A 99 -19.04 3.06 -11.53
CA GLY A 99 -18.10 3.04 -12.65
C GLY A 99 -17.09 1.90 -12.59
N GLU A 100 -16.00 2.05 -13.32
CA GLU A 100 -14.88 1.09 -13.35
C GLU A 100 -13.56 1.85 -13.20
N ASP A 101 -12.56 1.17 -12.67
CA ASP A 101 -11.19 1.67 -12.63
C ASP A 101 -10.22 0.58 -13.14
N THR A 102 -9.06 1.00 -13.63
CA THR A 102 -8.06 0.09 -14.21
C THR A 102 -6.73 0.28 -13.51
N LEU A 103 -6.19 -0.81 -12.98
CA LEU A 103 -4.83 -0.88 -12.45
C LEU A 103 -3.88 -1.49 -13.48
N GLN A 104 -2.63 -1.03 -13.47
CA GLN A 104 -1.56 -1.41 -14.35
C GLN A 104 -0.29 -1.72 -13.56
N ILE A 105 0.47 -2.68 -14.06
CA ILE A 105 1.81 -3.07 -13.58
C ILE A 105 2.72 -3.28 -14.79
N HIS A 106 4.01 -2.98 -14.71
CA HIS A 106 4.90 -3.27 -15.83
C HIS A 106 5.02 -4.78 -16.06
N LYS A 107 5.08 -5.20 -17.33
CA LYS A 107 5.16 -6.62 -17.70
C LYS A 107 6.43 -7.31 -17.19
N ASP A 108 7.51 -6.55 -17.04
CA ASP A 108 8.82 -7.02 -16.60
C ASP A 108 9.02 -6.96 -15.08
N ALA A 109 8.03 -6.46 -14.32
CA ALA A 109 8.21 -6.22 -12.90
C ALA A 109 8.28 -7.50 -12.05
N ILE A 110 7.58 -8.54 -12.47
CA ILE A 110 7.44 -9.81 -11.75
C ILE A 110 7.91 -10.95 -12.65
N SER A 111 8.81 -11.79 -12.12
CA SER A 111 9.34 -12.95 -12.81
C SER A 111 8.85 -14.25 -12.20
N LYS A 112 8.92 -15.35 -12.97
CA LYS A 112 8.62 -16.68 -12.45
C LYS A 112 9.52 -16.98 -11.24
N GLY A 113 8.91 -17.38 -10.12
CA GLY A 113 9.62 -17.65 -8.87
C GLY A 113 9.58 -16.49 -7.87
N ASP A 114 9.15 -15.30 -8.27
CA ASP A 114 8.90 -14.21 -7.32
C ASP A 114 7.78 -14.60 -6.34
N LYS A 115 8.02 -14.37 -5.05
CA LYS A 115 7.00 -14.46 -4.01
C LYS A 115 6.62 -13.05 -3.60
N VAL A 116 5.47 -12.60 -4.07
CA VAL A 116 5.04 -11.22 -3.98
C VAL A 116 4.15 -11.02 -2.75
N LEU A 117 4.39 -9.93 -2.02
CA LEU A 117 3.51 -9.39 -0.98
C LEU A 117 2.64 -8.26 -1.54
#